data_AF-A0A183HUW7-F1
#
_entry.id   AF-A0A183HUW7-F1
#
_cell.length_a   1.000
_cell.length_b   1.000
_cell.length_c   1.000
_cell.angle_alpha   90.00
_cell.angle_beta   90.00
_cell.angle_gamma   90.00
#
_symmetry.space_group_name_H-M   'P 1'
#
loop_
_entity.id
_entity.type
_entity.pdbx_description
1 polymer ?
#
loop_
_entity_poly.entity_id
_entity_poly.type
_entity_poly.pdbx_seq_one_letter_code
_entity_poly.pdbx_strand_id
1 'polypeptide(L)' 'MNPDELFEATAQAMLSAMERDAVSGWGVIVYTITKDKVNIKTIKARMD' A
#
# COMPACT_ATOMS: atom_id res chain seq x y z
N MET A 1 12.61 9.67 -4.73
CA MET A 1 12.12 8.30 -4.65
C MET A 1 11.84 7.82 -6.06
N ASN A 2 12.41 6.69 -6.45
CA ASN A 2 11.98 5.99 -7.65
C ASN A 2 10.60 5.30 -7.40
N PRO A 3 9.90 4.82 -8.43
CA PRO A 3 8.56 4.25 -8.27
C PRO A 3 8.49 3.07 -7.28
N ASP A 4 9.54 2.27 -7.19
CA ASP A 4 9.61 1.13 -6.27
C ASP A 4 9.80 1.60 -4.82
N GLU A 5 10.69 2.56 -4.58
CA GLU A 5 10.86 3.20 -3.27
C GLU A 5 9.57 3.89 -2.80
N LEU A 6 8.84 4.54 -3.72
CA LEU A 6 7.55 5.16 -3.41
C LEU A 6 6.49 4.12 -3.05
N PHE A 7 6.44 3.01 -3.80
CA PHE A 7 5.57 1.89 -3.48
C PHE A 7 5.88 1.33 -2.09
N GLU A 8 7.15 1.04 -1.80
CA GLU A 8 7.57 0.48 -0.50
C GLU A 8 7.26 1.43 0.66
N ALA A 9 7.55 2.72 0.51
CA ALA A 9 7.23 3.72 1.54
C ALA A 9 5.71 3.79 1.81
N THR A 10 4.90 3.77 0.74
CA THR A 10 3.43 3.79 0.86
C THR A 10 2.91 2.50 1.49
N ALA A 11 3.43 1.34 1.07
CA ALA A 11 3.07 0.03 1.59
C ALA A 11 3.30 -0.05 3.10
N GLN A 12 4.49 0.33 3.56
CA GLN A 12 4.86 0.30 4.98
C GLN A 12 4.03 1.30 5.81
N ALA A 13 3.77 2.49 5.26
CA ALA A 13 2.93 3.49 5.93
C ALA A 13 1.49 2.98 6.11
N MET A 14 0.91 2.40 5.05
CA MET A 14 -0.46 1.86 5.10
C MET A 14 -0.58 0.68 6.06
N LEU A 15 0.37 -0.27 6.03
CA LEU A 15 0.39 -1.39 6.97
C LEU A 15 0.43 -0.90 8.43
N SER A 16 1.28 0.09 8.72
CA SER A 16 1.39 0.66 10.06
C SER A 16 0.13 1.41 10.50
N ALA A 17 -0.54 2.12 9.58
CA ALA A 17 -1.75 2.88 9.87
C ALA A 17 -2.94 1.96 10.16
N MET A 18 -3.14 0.93 9.34
CA MET A 18 -4.25 -0.01 9.51
C MET A 18 -4.16 -0.82 10.80
N GLU A 19 -2.96 -1.13 11.29
CA GLU A 19 -2.79 -1.78 12.60
C GLU A 19 -3.25 -0.92 13.80
N ARG A 20 -3.58 0.36 13.57
CA ARG A 20 -4.01 1.31 14.60
C ARG A 20 -5.44 1.81 14.42
N ASP A 21 -6.11 1.42 13.35
CA ASP A 21 -7.49 1.82 13.07
C ASP A 21 -8.41 0.60 13.07
N ALA A 22 -9.37 0.58 13.99
CA ALA A 22 -10.30 -0.54 14.14
C ALA A 22 -11.36 -0.62 13.02
N VAL A 23 -11.54 0.43 12.23
CA VAL A 23 -12.55 0.47 11.14
C VAL A 23 -11.95 0.36 9.74
N SER A 24 -10.62 0.28 9.63
CA SER A 24 -9.89 0.10 8.37
C SER A 24 -9.02 -1.16 8.44
N GLY A 25 -8.76 -1.83 7.32
CA GLY A 25 -7.96 -3.05 7.30
C GLY A 25 -8.29 -3.96 6.12
N TRP A 26 -8.09 -5.27 6.31
CA TRP A 26 -8.39 -6.32 5.31
C TRP A 26 -7.55 -6.26 4.02
N GLY A 27 -6.33 -5.76 4.14
CA GLY A 27 -5.40 -5.60 3.02
C GLY A 27 -5.52 -4.24 2.34
N VAL A 28 -4.59 -3.96 1.43
CA VAL A 28 -4.52 -2.70 0.66
C VAL A 28 -4.19 -3.00 -0.78
N ILE A 29 -4.77 -2.23 -1.70
CA ILE A 29 -4.39 -2.21 -3.11
C ILE A 29 -3.71 -0.87 -3.40
N VAL A 30 -2.45 -0.91 -3.82
CA VAL A 30 -1.67 0.28 -4.18
C VAL A 30 -1.57 0.40 -5.68
N TYR A 31 -1.89 1.59 -6.19
CA TYR A 31 -1.77 1.96 -7.60
C TYR A 31 -0.61 2.94 -7.75
N THR A 32 0.53 2.47 -8.24
CA THR A 32 1.68 3.33 -8.54
C THR A 32 1.60 3.79 -9.99
N ILE A 33 1.17 5.02 -10.18
CA ILE A 33 1.02 5.65 -11.50
C ILE A 33 2.34 6.29 -11.91
N THR A 34 2.89 5.89 -13.06
CA THR A 34 4.02 6.53 -13.71
C THR A 34 3.59 7.12 -15.04
N LYS A 35 4.50 7.82 -15.73
CA LYS A 35 4.22 8.42 -17.04
C LYS A 35 3.72 7.40 -18.07
N ASP A 36 4.29 6.19 -18.05
CA ASP A 36 4.11 5.20 -19.12
C ASP A 36 3.18 4.04 -18.74
N LYS A 37 2.95 3.82 -17.43
CA LYS A 37 2.14 2.68 -16.95
C LYS A 37 1.58 2.91 -15.55
N VAL A 38 0.64 2.04 -15.17
CA VAL A 38 0.14 1.90 -13.80
C VAL A 38 0.54 0.53 -13.28
N ASN A 39 1.24 0.47 -12.15
CA ASN A 39 1.55 -0.78 -11.46
C ASN A 39 0.57 -0.95 -10.30
N ILE A 40 -0.16 -2.06 -10.28
CA ILE A 40 -1.17 -2.35 -9.26
C ILE A 40 -0.65 -3.52 -8.42
N LYS A 41 -0.57 -3.34 -7.10
CA LYS A 41 -0.10 -4.37 -6.17
C LYS A 41 -1.05 -4.48 -4.99
N THR A 42 -1.52 -5.70 -4.72
CA THR A 42 -2.27 -6.01 -3.50
C THR A 42 -1.31 -6.45 -2.41
N ILE A 43 -1.40 -5.81 -1.25
CA ILE A 43 -0.59 -6.09 -0.07
C ILE A 43 -1.43 -6.94 0.87
N LYS A 44 -0.90 -8.11 1.24
CA LYS A 44 -1.46 -8.95 2.29
C LYS A 44 -1.20 -8.27 3.64
N ALA A 45 -2.26 -7.85 4.32
CA ALA A 45 -2.21 -7.33 5.68
C ALA A 45 -2.96 -8.27 6.63
N ARG A 46 -3.12 -7.85 7.89
CA ARG A 46 -4.01 -8.54 8.83
C ARG A 46 -5.47 -8.47 8.35
N MET A 47 -6.23 -9.50 8.73
CA MET A 47 -7.61 -9.77 8.29
C MET A 47 -8.52 -9.88 9.51
N ASP A 48 -8.25 -9.05 10.51
CA ASP A 48 -8.96 -8.98 11.79
C ASP A 48 -9.41 -7.56 12.09
#